data_AF-X1AF92-F1
#
_entry.id   AF-X1AF92-F1
#
_cell.length_a   1.000
_cell.length_b   1.000
_cell.length_c   1.000
_cell.angle_alpha   90.00
_cell.angle_beta   90.00
_cell.angle_gamma   90.00
#
_symmetry.space_group_name_H-M   'P 1'
#
loop_
_entity.id
_entity.type
_entity.pdbx_description
1 polymer ?
#
loop_
_entity_poly.entity_id
_entity_poly.type
_entity_poly.pdbx_seq_one_letter_code
_entity_poly.pdbx_strand_id
1 'polypeptide(L)'
;MGVANGVAKTIEELDAMIKKYTDEIIDSAPLAVGLTKKTIDWCYGKTTYLGLELEALVNSILTKTKDMTSGGIARMQKKKPQWRGR
;
A
#
# COMPACT_ATOMS: atom_id res chain seq x y z
N MET A 1 8.03 15.58 -16.01
CA MET A 1 8.74 14.29 -15.99
C MET A 1 8.52 13.65 -14.62
N GLY A 2 7.87 12.48 -14.56
CA GLY A 2 7.54 11.76 -13.32
C GLY A 2 8.46 10.55 -13.10
N VAL A 3 9.77 10.78 -13.26
CA VAL A 3 10.78 9.69 -13.25
C VAL A 3 11.19 9.32 -11.83
N ALA A 4 11.13 10.26 -10.90
CA ALA A 4 11.48 10.06 -9.50
C ALA A 4 10.42 10.65 -8.56
N ASN A 5 10.25 10.03 -7.40
CA ASN A 5 9.27 10.44 -6.38
C ASN A 5 9.82 11.52 -5.42
N GLY A 6 11.14 11.74 -5.40
CA GLY A 6 11.81 12.71 -4.53
C GLY A 6 13.26 12.93 -4.96
N VAL A 7 13.88 14.00 -4.44
CA VAL A 7 15.28 14.38 -4.73
C VAL A 7 15.95 14.78 -3.42
N ALA A 8 17.16 14.29 -3.17
CA ALA A 8 17.98 14.63 -2.01
C ALA A 8 19.13 15.55 -2.42
N LYS A 9 19.58 16.43 -1.51
CA LYS A 9 20.77 17.26 -1.73
C LYS A 9 22.04 16.61 -1.17
N THR A 10 21.91 15.76 -0.15
CA THR A 10 23.03 15.02 0.46
C THR A 10 22.71 13.53 0.57
N ILE A 11 23.74 12.72 0.84
CA ILE A 11 23.60 11.27 1.01
C ILE A 11 22.80 10.96 2.29
N GLU A 12 22.98 11.74 3.34
CA GLU A 12 22.26 11.58 4.60
C GLU A 12 20.76 11.85 4.44
N GLU A 13 20.40 12.88 3.64
CA GLU A 13 19.00 13.12 3.27
C GLU A 13 18.43 11.96 2.45
N LEU A 14 19.21 11.39 1.53
CA LEU A 14 18.81 10.24 0.73
C LEU A 14 18.51 9.02 1.62
N ASP A 15 19.41 8.70 2.55
CA ASP A 15 19.23 7.58 3.48
C ASP A 15 18.00 7.79 4.38
N ALA A 16 17.78 9.02 4.86
CA ALA A 16 16.60 9.36 5.64
C ALA A 16 15.30 9.17 4.84
N MET A 17 15.29 9.55 3.55
CA MET A 17 14.14 9.34 2.67
C MET A 17 13.89 7.86 2.40
N ILE A 18 14.94 7.08 2.09
CA ILE A 18 14.84 5.63 1.87
C ILE A 18 14.24 4.96 3.10
N LYS A 19 14.76 5.29 4.28
CA LYS A 19 14.28 4.75 5.55
C LYS A 19 12.81 5.09 5.77
N LYS A 20 12.40 6.34 5.55
CA LYS A 20 11.01 6.76 5.66
C LYS A 20 10.09 5.94 4.75
N TYR A 21 10.41 5.82 3.46
CA TYR A 21 9.59 5.04 2.52
C TYR A 21 9.52 3.56 2.90
N THR A 22 10.65 3.00 3.34
CA THR A 22 10.72 1.59 3.72
C THR A 22 9.92 1.32 4.99
N ASP A 23 10.02 2.20 5.99
CA ASP A 23 9.26 2.10 7.25
C ASP A 23 7.75 2.21 6.98
N GLU A 24 7.31 3.12 6.11
CA GLU A 24 5.88 3.26 5.72
C GLU A 24 5.34 1.98 5.05
N ILE A 25 6.12 1.36 4.16
CA ILE A 25 5.73 0.12 3.48
C ILE A 25 5.72 -1.07 4.44
N ILE A 26 6.71 -1.16 5.34
CA ILE A 26 6.81 -2.24 6.33
C ILE A 26 5.68 -2.16 7.37
N ASP A 27 5.26 -0.95 7.76
CA ASP A 27 4.16 -0.75 8.72
C ASP A 27 2.78 -1.00 8.09
N SER A 28 2.70 -1.36 6.80
CA SER A 28 1.47 -1.59 6.05
C SER A 28 1.09 -3.07 5.94
N ALA A 29 -0.20 -3.37 5.72
CA ALA A 29 -0.69 -4.74 5.57
C ALA A 29 -0.11 -5.40 4.29
N PRO A 30 0.63 -6.51 4.39
CA PRO A 30 1.44 -7.02 3.28
C PRO A 30 0.60 -7.51 2.10
N LEU A 31 -0.55 -8.15 2.35
CA LEU A 31 -1.45 -8.60 1.30
C LEU A 31 -2.10 -7.42 0.56
N ALA A 32 -2.44 -6.35 1.29
CA ALA A 32 -3.00 -5.14 0.71
C ALA A 32 -1.96 -4.43 -0.19
N VAL A 33 -0.72 -4.27 0.28
CA VAL A 33 0.37 -3.67 -0.51
C VAL A 33 0.63 -4.49 -1.78
N GLY A 34 0.74 -5.82 -1.65
CA GLY A 34 1.02 -6.70 -2.78
C GLY A 34 -0.07 -6.70 -3.85
N LEU A 35 -1.35 -6.79 -3.44
CA LEU A 35 -2.46 -6.75 -4.39
C LEU A 35 -2.61 -5.36 -5.02
N THR A 36 -2.46 -4.29 -4.24
CA THR A 36 -2.51 -2.92 -4.77
C THR A 36 -1.45 -2.68 -5.83
N LYS A 37 -0.21 -3.15 -5.62
CA LYS A 37 0.85 -3.03 -6.61
C LYS A 37 0.49 -3.75 -7.91
N LYS A 38 -0.04 -4.97 -7.83
CA LYS A 38 -0.51 -5.72 -9.00
C LYS A 38 -1.63 -4.99 -9.74
N THR A 39 -2.59 -4.42 -9.01
CA THR A 39 -3.68 -3.63 -9.60
C THR A 39 -3.15 -2.42 -10.34
N ILE A 40 -2.22 -1.66 -9.76
CA ILE A 40 -1.60 -0.50 -10.41
C ILE A 40 -0.91 -0.91 -11.71
N ASP A 41 -0.12 -1.99 -11.68
CA ASP A 41 0.59 -2.48 -12.86
C ASP A 41 -0.39 -2.96 -13.95
N TRP A 42 -1.51 -3.57 -13.56
CA TRP A 42 -2.53 -4.05 -14.49
C TRP A 42 -3.36 -2.92 -15.08
N CYS A 43 -3.63 -1.85 -14.33
CA CYS A 43 -4.40 -0.71 -14.81
C CYS A 43 -3.62 0.18 -15.78
N TYR A 44 -2.29 0.06 -15.83
CA TYR A 44 -1.46 0.87 -16.72
C TYR A 44 -1.84 0.70 -18.20
N GLY A 45 -2.19 1.80 -18.87
CA GLY A 45 -2.60 1.81 -20.28
C GLY A 45 -4.00 1.24 -20.55
N LYS A 46 -4.79 0.93 -19.51
CA LYS A 46 -6.17 0.45 -19.63
C LYS A 46 -7.18 1.57 -19.39
N THR A 47 -8.45 1.32 -19.73
CA THR A 47 -9.53 2.29 -19.50
C THR A 47 -9.80 2.46 -18.01
N THR A 48 -10.22 3.66 -17.61
CA THR A 48 -10.60 3.97 -16.22
C THR A 48 -11.71 3.05 -15.72
N TYR A 49 -12.69 2.73 -16.57
CA TYR A 49 -13.79 1.82 -16.24
C TYR A 49 -13.28 0.45 -15.80
N LEU A 50 -12.37 -0.16 -16.56
CA LEU A 50 -11.79 -1.45 -16.18
C LEU A 50 -10.97 -1.36 -14.90
N GLY A 51 -10.29 -0.23 -14.67
CA GLY A 51 -9.56 0.01 -13.42
C GLY A 51 -10.47 0.00 -12.20
N LEU A 52 -11.65 0.64 -12.29
CA LEU A 52 -12.64 0.66 -11.22
C LEU A 52 -13.20 -0.74 -10.91
N GLU A 53 -13.49 -1.53 -11.94
CA GLU A 53 -13.95 -2.91 -11.77
C GLU A 53 -12.89 -3.79 -11.10
N LEU A 54 -11.62 -3.66 -11.51
CA LEU A 54 -10.50 -4.38 -10.90
C LEU A 54 -10.28 -3.97 -9.44
N GLU A 55 -10.37 -2.68 -9.13
CA GLU A 55 -10.27 -2.16 -7.77
C GLU A 55 -11.40 -2.72 -6.89
N ALA A 56 -12.65 -2.70 -7.36
CA ALA A 56 -13.79 -3.25 -6.64
C ALA A 56 -13.59 -4.74 -6.33
N LEU A 57 -13.10 -5.52 -7.30
CA LEU A 57 -12.79 -6.94 -7.12
C LEU A 57 -11.70 -7.13 -6.06
N VAL A 58 -10.58 -6.42 -6.16
CA VAL A 58 -9.46 -6.55 -5.21
C VAL A 58 -9.87 -6.12 -3.82
N ASN A 59 -10.66 -5.06 -3.69
CA ASN A 59 -11.18 -4.60 -2.41
C ASN A 59 -12.15 -5.62 -1.80
N SER A 60 -12.97 -6.31 -2.61
CA SER A 60 -13.86 -7.37 -2.12
C SER A 60 -13.10 -8.57 -1.52
N ILE A 61 -11.89 -8.83 -2.02
CA ILE A 61 -11.00 -9.87 -1.49
C ILE A 61 -10.37 -9.37 -0.18
N LEU A 62 -9.77 -8.18 -0.19
CA LEU A 62 -9.08 -7.61 0.96
C LEU A 62 -10.02 -7.40 2.16
N THR A 63 -11.28 -7.01 1.91
CA THR A 63 -12.27 -6.78 2.98
C THR A 63 -12.57 -8.05 3.78
N LYS A 64 -12.36 -9.24 3.21
CA LYS A 64 -12.59 -10.54 3.86
C LYS A 64 -11.38 -11.05 4.65
N THR A 65 -10.25 -10.37 4.60
CA THR A 65 -9.01 -10.78 5.27
C THR A 65 -9.04 -10.50 6.77
N LYS A 66 -8.23 -11.22 7.54
CA LYS A 66 -8.09 -10.95 8.98
C LYS A 66 -7.36 -9.63 9.22
N ASP A 67 -6.44 -9.27 8.31
CA ASP A 67 -5.74 -8.00 8.34
C ASP A 67 -6.67 -6.79 8.18
N MET A 68 -7.73 -6.85 7.35
CA MET A 68 -8.73 -5.77 7.31
C MET A 68 -9.42 -5.58 8.67
N THR A 69 -9.85 -6.69 9.28
CA THR A 69 -10.53 -6.63 10.58
C THR A 69 -9.60 -6.12 11.67
N SER A 70 -8.36 -6.63 11.74
CA SER A 70 -7.38 -6.22 12.74
C SER A 70 -6.96 -4.76 12.55
N GLY A 71 -6.80 -4.31 11.31
CA GLY A 71 -6.53 -2.91 10.95
C GLY A 71 -7.65 -1.98 11.39
N GLY A 72 -8.91 -2.34 11.13
CA GLY A 72 -10.08 -1.60 11.57
C GLY A 72 -10.16 -1.47 13.10
N ILE A 73 -9.97 -2.58 13.82
CA ILE A 73 -9.97 -2.59 15.30
C ILE A 73 -8.81 -1.77 15.85
N ALA A 74 -7.60 -1.93 15.31
CA ALA A 74 -6.42 -1.20 15.76
C ALA A 74 -6.59 0.32 15.57
N ARG A 75 -7.16 0.74 14.44
CA ARG A 75 -7.53 2.13 14.17
C ARG A 75 -8.53 2.66 15.20
N MET A 76 -9.58 1.90 15.49
CA MET A 76 -10.58 2.27 16.50
C MET A 76 -9.96 2.40 17.90
N GLN A 77 -9.00 1.54 18.24
CA GLN A 77 -8.29 1.55 19.52
C GLN A 77 -7.11 2.55 19.58
N LYS A 78 -6.82 3.28 18.48
CA LYS A 78 -5.62 4.12 18.33
C LYS A 78 -4.31 3.39 18.65
N LYS A 79 -4.25 2.09 18.32
CA LYS A 79 -3.08 1.23 18.49
C LYS A 79 -2.52 0.84 17.13
N LYS A 80 -1.25 0.41 17.12
CA LYS A 80 -0.66 -0.15 15.91
C LYS A 80 -1.30 -1.51 15.57
N PRO A 81 -1.67 -1.73 14.30
CA PRO A 81 -2.17 -3.02 13.83
C PRO A 81 -1.08 -4.08 13.86
N GLN A 82 -1.50 -5.34 14.02
CA GLN A 82 -0.61 -6.50 13.99
C GLN A 82 -0.95 -7.33 12.75
N TRP A 83 -0.17 -7.14 11.68
CA TRP A 83 -0.39 -7.77 10.39
C TRP A 83 0.05 -9.24 10.40
N ARG A 84 -0.74 -10.11 9.76
CA ARG A 84 -0.46 -11.55 9.66
C ARG A 84 -0.42 -12.05 8.23
N GLY A 85 -0.72 -11.21 7.23
CA GLY A 85 -0.67 -11.54 5.81
C GLY A 85 -1.77 -12.50 5.36
N ARG A 86 -2.94 -12.46 6.00
CA ARG A 86 -4.09 -13.33 5.71
C ARG A 86 -5.42 -12.69 6.12
#